data_AF-A0A970C463-F1
#
_entry.id   AF-A0A970C463-F1
#
_cell.length_a   1.000
_cell.length_b   1.000
_cell.length_c   1.000
_cell.angle_alpha   90.00
_cell.angle_beta   90.00
_cell.angle_gamma   90.00
#
_symmetry.space_group_name_H-M   'P 1'
#
loop_
_entity.id
_entity.type
_entity.pdbx_description
1 polymer ?
#
loop_
_entity_poly.entity_id
_entity_poly.type
_entity_poly.pdbx_seq_one_letter_code
_entity_poly.pdbx_strand_id
1 'polypeptide(L)'
;LATLLALPVGMYLAEVYFNLGRWALSVAAILLLILSYVLHLYAQVRRSHTEIMKLYRATRKIATSIDLNTTLNLILEQARNLTVYNEGLIYLVDGQTLMPAAHLGPIPDEIRYREVVFGEGIAGKAAL
;
A
#
# COMPACT_ATOMS: atom_id res chain seq x y z
N LEU A 1 51.13 -13.84 -45.58
CA LEU A 1 49.89 -13.04 -45.72
C LEU A 1 49.15 -12.85 -44.38
N ALA A 2 49.07 -13.86 -43.51
CA ALA A 2 48.36 -13.78 -42.22
C ALA A 2 48.98 -12.82 -41.18
N THR A 3 50.29 -12.62 -41.19
CA THR A 3 50.99 -11.75 -40.22
C THR A 3 50.91 -10.26 -40.55
N LEU A 4 50.74 -9.88 -41.83
CA LEU A 4 50.56 -8.47 -42.23
C LEU A 4 49.18 -7.92 -41.85
N LEU A 5 48.15 -8.77 -41.76
CA LEU A 5 46.79 -8.39 -41.35
C LEU A 5 46.61 -8.35 -39.83
N ALA A 6 47.42 -9.09 -39.06
CA ALA A 6 47.32 -9.14 -37.61
C ALA A 6 47.84 -7.86 -36.92
N LEU A 7 48.86 -7.20 -37.51
CA LEU A 7 49.45 -5.97 -36.99
C LEU A 7 48.47 -4.79 -36.88
N PRO A 8 47.69 -4.43 -37.92
CA PRO A 8 46.72 -3.34 -37.82
C PRO A 8 45.52 -3.68 -36.93
N VAL A 9 45.10 -4.95 -36.89
CA VAL A 9 43.96 -5.40 -36.05
C VAL A 9 44.32 -5.36 -34.57
N GLY A 10 45.54 -5.78 -34.20
CA GLY A 10 46.03 -5.69 -32.82
C GLY A 10 46.15 -4.25 -32.33
N MET A 11 46.59 -3.33 -33.20
CA MET A 11 46.67 -1.90 -32.89
C MET A 11 45.27 -1.29 -32.68
N TYR A 12 44.29 -1.67 -33.51
CA TYR A 12 42.91 -1.21 -33.38
C TYR A 12 42.24 -1.73 -32.09
N LEU A 13 42.49 -2.99 -31.72
CA LEU A 13 42.00 -3.55 -30.45
C LEU A 13 42.66 -2.89 -29.24
N ALA A 14 43.95 -2.58 -29.31
CA ALA A 14 44.65 -1.84 -28.26
C ALA A 14 44.05 -0.42 -28.11
N GLU A 15 43.83 0.30 -29.22
CA GLU A 15 43.21 1.63 -29.23
C GLU A 15 41.79 1.61 -28.63
N VAL A 16 40.97 0.62 -29.00
CA VAL A 16 39.60 0.44 -28.48
C VAL A 16 39.62 0.12 -26.99
N TYR A 17 40.55 -0.72 -26.51
CA TYR A 17 40.70 -1.04 -25.08
C TYR A 17 41.16 0.15 -24.24
N PHE A 18 42.14 0.93 -24.74
CA PHE A 18 42.60 2.15 -24.06
C PHE A 18 41.51 3.22 -24.04
N ASN A 19 40.70 3.32 -25.10
CA ASN A 19 39.59 4.26 -25.14
C ASN A 19 38.47 3.81 -24.18
N LEU A 20 38.14 2.52 -24.12
CA LEU A 20 37.10 1.98 -23.23
C LEU A 20 37.40 2.28 -21.75
N GLY A 21 38.65 2.17 -21.31
CA GLY A 21 39.04 2.51 -19.93
C GLY A 21 38.88 4.00 -19.60
N ARG A 22 39.12 4.88 -20.56
CA ARG A 22 38.99 6.33 -20.40
C ARG A 22 37.53 6.80 -20.45
N TRP A 23 36.69 6.18 -21.27
CA TRP A 23 35.23 6.43 -21.26
C TRP A 23 34.52 5.74 -20.09
N ALA A 24 35.03 4.60 -19.59
CA ALA A 24 34.49 3.92 -18.41
C ALA A 24 34.58 4.78 -17.15
N LEU A 25 35.66 5.56 -17.00
CA LEU A 25 35.79 6.53 -15.91
C LEU A 25 34.69 7.61 -15.97
N SER A 26 34.42 8.15 -17.16
CA SER A 26 33.35 9.14 -17.36
C SER A 26 31.97 8.53 -17.10
N VAL A 27 31.71 7.31 -17.58
CA VAL A 27 30.45 6.59 -17.37
C VAL A 27 30.24 6.27 -15.89
N ALA A 28 31.28 5.82 -15.18
CA ALA A 28 31.23 5.56 -13.74
C ALA A 28 30.97 6.84 -12.94
N ALA A 29 31.61 7.94 -13.30
CA ALA A 29 31.38 9.24 -12.66
C ALA A 29 29.93 9.72 -12.88
N ILE A 30 29.40 9.58 -14.10
CA ILE A 30 28.00 9.91 -14.42
C ILE A 30 27.04 9.02 -13.62
N LEU A 31 27.31 7.71 -13.52
CA LEU A 31 26.50 6.75 -12.73
C LEU A 31 26.49 7.08 -11.24
N LEU A 32 27.65 7.40 -10.66
CA LEU A 32 27.77 7.82 -9.27
C LEU A 32 27.05 9.15 -9.00
N LEU A 33 27.16 10.11 -9.92
CA LEU A 33 26.45 11.39 -9.83
C LEU A 33 24.95 11.21 -9.94
N ILE A 34 24.46 10.37 -10.87
CA ILE A 34 23.04 10.04 -10.98
C ILE A 34 22.54 9.39 -9.70
N LEU A 35 23.28 8.41 -9.14
CA LEU A 35 22.88 7.73 -7.90
C LEU A 35 22.81 8.69 -6.72
N SER A 36 23.82 9.54 -6.54
CA SER A 36 23.86 10.55 -5.47
C SER A 36 22.76 11.60 -5.65
N TYR A 37 22.52 12.06 -6.89
CA TYR A 37 21.48 13.04 -7.19
C TYR A 37 20.09 12.45 -6.98
N VAL A 38 19.85 11.21 -7.39
CA VAL A 38 18.61 10.48 -7.12
C VAL A 38 18.42 10.31 -5.63
N LEU A 39 19.43 9.95 -4.83
CA LEU A 39 19.29 9.85 -3.37
C LEU A 39 18.99 11.20 -2.72
N HIS A 40 19.65 12.27 -3.17
CA HIS A 40 19.39 13.63 -2.68
C HIS A 40 17.97 14.09 -3.04
N LEU A 41 17.56 13.88 -4.29
CA LEU A 41 16.20 14.17 -4.78
C LEU A 41 15.15 13.29 -4.11
N TYR A 42 15.44 12.01 -3.85
CA TYR A 42 14.54 11.09 -3.16
C TYR A 42 14.41 11.49 -1.69
N ALA A 43 15.48 11.93 -1.03
CA ALA A 43 15.40 12.50 0.31
C ALA A 43 14.59 13.81 0.35
N GLN A 44 14.70 14.64 -0.69
CA GLN A 44 13.96 15.89 -0.85
C GLN A 44 12.46 15.64 -1.16
N VAL A 45 12.16 14.67 -2.03
CA VAL A 45 10.80 14.20 -2.37
C VAL A 45 10.18 13.40 -1.21
N ARG A 46 10.96 12.69 -0.38
CA ARG A 46 10.43 11.96 0.78
C ARG A 46 9.94 12.91 1.88
N ARG A 47 10.46 14.14 1.95
CA ARG A 47 10.10 15.15 2.95
C ARG A 47 8.91 16.01 2.56
N SER A 48 8.54 16.04 1.28
CA SER A 48 7.29 16.63 0.80
C SER A 48 6.39 15.48 0.41
N HIS A 49 5.50 14.97 1.27
CA HIS A 49 4.08 15.31 1.16
C HIS A 49 3.33 14.91 2.44
N THR A 50 3.67 15.53 3.56
CA THR A 50 2.99 15.33 4.85
C THR A 50 1.53 15.82 4.83
N GLU A 51 1.15 16.64 3.84
CA GLU A 51 -0.22 17.11 3.63
C GLU A 51 -1.04 16.22 2.68
N ILE A 52 -0.45 15.76 1.56
CA ILE A 52 -1.12 14.79 0.68
C ILE A 52 -1.30 13.45 1.41
N MET A 53 -0.42 13.05 2.34
CA MET A 53 -0.67 11.84 3.14
C MET A 53 -1.82 12.00 4.13
N LYS A 54 -2.11 13.19 4.64
CA LYS A 54 -3.27 13.40 5.52
C LYS A 54 -4.57 13.37 4.73
N LEU A 55 -4.61 14.07 3.59
CA LEU A 55 -5.74 14.01 2.67
C LEU A 55 -5.90 12.61 2.07
N TYR A 56 -4.83 11.96 1.62
CA TYR A 56 -4.85 10.59 1.13
C TYR A 56 -5.23 9.59 2.22
N ARG A 57 -4.77 9.74 3.47
CA ARG A 57 -5.24 8.89 4.59
C ARG A 57 -6.68 9.19 4.95
N ALA A 58 -7.15 10.43 4.91
CA ALA A 58 -8.54 10.77 5.16
C ALA A 58 -9.43 10.22 4.04
N THR A 59 -9.12 10.51 2.78
CA THR A 59 -9.82 9.99 1.60
C THR A 59 -9.71 8.48 1.49
N ARG A 60 -8.58 7.86 1.83
CA ARG A 60 -8.44 6.40 1.89
C ARG A 60 -9.17 5.81 3.09
N LYS A 61 -9.15 6.43 4.27
CA LYS A 61 -9.96 5.97 5.42
C LYS A 61 -11.45 6.09 5.12
N ILE A 62 -11.87 7.14 4.42
CA ILE A 62 -13.25 7.30 3.93
C ILE A 62 -13.57 6.27 2.84
N ALA A 63 -12.72 6.11 1.82
CA ALA A 63 -12.94 5.14 0.75
C ALA A 63 -12.89 3.69 1.27
N THR A 64 -11.93 3.35 2.13
CA THR A 64 -11.87 2.06 2.83
C THR A 64 -13.01 1.91 3.83
N SER A 65 -13.51 2.97 4.48
CA SER A 65 -14.72 2.89 5.31
C SER A 65 -15.98 2.68 4.46
N ILE A 66 -16.08 3.31 3.29
CA ILE A 66 -17.18 3.12 2.35
C ILE A 66 -17.12 1.70 1.77
N ASP A 67 -15.94 1.24 1.37
CA ASP A 67 -15.71 -0.11 0.87
C ASP A 67 -15.95 -1.17 1.95
N LEU A 68 -15.52 -0.91 3.19
CA LEU A 68 -15.80 -1.75 4.34
C LEU A 68 -17.30 -1.80 4.64
N ASN A 69 -17.99 -0.66 4.70
CA ASN A 69 -19.43 -0.62 4.91
C ASN A 69 -20.17 -1.37 3.79
N THR A 70 -19.76 -1.19 2.54
CA THR A 70 -20.33 -1.90 1.38
C THR A 70 -20.09 -3.40 1.49
N THR A 71 -18.87 -3.82 1.85
CA THR A 71 -18.50 -5.22 2.02
C THR A 71 -19.25 -5.87 3.18
N LEU A 72 -19.34 -5.20 4.34
CA LEU A 72 -20.07 -5.71 5.50
C LEU A 72 -21.57 -5.82 5.23
N ASN A 73 -22.15 -4.87 4.47
CA ASN A 73 -23.53 -4.95 4.02
C ASN A 73 -23.74 -6.15 3.07
N LEU A 74 -22.83 -6.39 2.12
CA LEU A 74 -22.89 -7.57 1.26
C LEU A 74 -22.78 -8.87 2.05
N ILE A 75 -21.94 -8.92 3.09
CA ILE A 75 -21.84 -10.09 3.97
C ILE A 75 -23.17 -10.33 4.69
N LEU A 76 -23.83 -9.29 5.19
CA LEU A 76 -25.18 -9.41 5.76
C LEU A 76 -26.17 -9.94 4.72
N GLU A 77 -26.18 -9.40 3.50
CA GLU A 77 -27.06 -9.91 2.45
C GLU A 77 -26.81 -11.38 2.11
N GLN A 78 -25.55 -11.82 2.03
CA GLN A 78 -25.20 -13.22 1.81
C GLN A 78 -25.59 -14.10 3.00
N ALA A 79 -25.37 -13.62 4.23
CA ALA A 79 -25.80 -14.32 5.44
C ALA A 79 -27.33 -14.51 5.45
N ARG A 80 -28.09 -13.50 4.99
CA ARG A 80 -29.55 -13.60 4.86
C ARG A 80 -29.98 -14.63 3.83
N ASN A 81 -29.21 -14.79 2.75
CA ASN A 81 -29.47 -15.82 1.75
C ASN A 81 -29.20 -17.23 2.31
N LEU A 82 -28.21 -17.38 3.21
CA LEU A 82 -27.87 -18.65 3.84
C LEU A 82 -28.79 -19.00 5.02
N THR A 83 -29.28 -18.01 5.75
CA THR A 83 -30.14 -18.18 6.91
C THR A 83 -31.13 -17.03 6.97
N VAL A 84 -32.43 -17.35 6.94
CA VAL A 84 -33.47 -16.33 7.04
C VAL A 84 -33.42 -15.67 8.41
N TYR A 85 -33.13 -14.37 8.45
CA TYR A 85 -33.20 -13.56 9.65
C TYR A 85 -33.88 -12.21 9.35
N ASN A 86 -34.54 -11.64 10.36
CA ASN A 86 -35.27 -10.38 10.24
C ASN A 86 -34.38 -9.15 10.47
N GLU A 87 -33.40 -9.27 11.36
CA GLU A 87 -32.46 -8.22 11.74
C GLU A 87 -31.05 -8.80 11.89
N GLY A 88 -30.03 -8.03 11.50
CA GLY A 88 -28.64 -8.42 11.63
C GLY A 88 -27.74 -7.22 11.88
N LEU A 89 -26.72 -7.39 12.72
CA LEU A 89 -25.79 -6.34 13.10
C LEU A 89 -24.38 -6.91 13.17
N ILE A 90 -23.45 -6.26 12.49
CA ILE A 90 -22.02 -6.57 12.53
C ILE A 90 -21.32 -5.55 13.41
N TYR A 91 -20.54 -6.05 14.36
CA TYR A 91 -19.64 -5.25 15.19
C TYR A 91 -18.19 -5.45 14.74
N LEU A 92 -17.42 -4.36 14.75
CA LEU A 92 -15.97 -4.39 14.63
C LEU A 92 -15.35 -4.23 16.01
N VAL A 93 -14.29 -4.97 16.28
CA VAL A 93 -13.54 -4.86 17.53
C VAL A 93 -12.61 -3.65 17.44
N ASP A 94 -12.72 -2.72 18.40
CA ASP A 94 -11.76 -1.66 18.62
C ASP A 94 -11.23 -1.74 20.07
N GLY A 95 -10.05 -2.33 20.25
CA GLY A 95 -9.50 -2.61 21.59
C GLY A 95 -10.35 -3.62 22.38
N GLN A 96 -11.04 -3.15 23.43
CA GLN A 96 -11.92 -3.95 24.29
C GLN A 96 -13.41 -3.60 24.11
N THR A 97 -13.75 -2.88 23.05
CA THR A 97 -15.11 -2.50 22.72
C THR A 97 -15.51 -3.01 21.33
N LEU A 98 -16.81 -3.16 21.14
CA LEU A 98 -17.46 -3.57 19.90
C LEU A 98 -18.17 -2.34 19.33
N MET A 99 -17.70 -1.88 18.18
CA MET A 99 -18.27 -0.76 17.43
C MET A 99 -19.23 -1.28 16.35
N PRO A 100 -20.51 -0.89 16.36
CA PRO A 100 -21.45 -1.28 15.31
C PRO A 100 -21.01 -0.70 13.96
N ALA A 101 -20.87 -1.56 12.94
CA ALA A 101 -20.28 -1.20 11.65
C ALA A 101 -21.23 -1.39 10.46
N ALA A 102 -22.13 -2.37 10.52
CA ALA A 102 -23.15 -2.59 9.49
C ALA A 102 -24.40 -3.21 10.09
N HIS A 103 -25.57 -2.85 9.57
CA HIS A 103 -26.85 -3.39 10.04
C HIS A 103 -27.79 -3.68 8.87
N LEU A 104 -28.67 -4.66 9.05
CA LEU A 104 -29.73 -5.02 8.13
C LEU A 104 -31.05 -5.14 8.90
N GLY A 105 -32.11 -4.48 8.40
CA GLY A 105 -33.42 -4.44 9.05
C GLY A 105 -33.63 -3.21 9.94
N PRO A 106 -34.83 -3.07 10.54
CA PRO A 106 -35.24 -1.91 11.32
C PRO A 106 -34.63 -1.91 12.73
N ILE A 107 -33.31 -1.72 12.82
CA ILE A 107 -32.62 -1.61 14.11
C ILE A 107 -32.76 -0.17 14.66
N PRO A 108 -33.23 0.01 15.92
CA PRO A 108 -33.31 1.32 16.57
C PRO A 108 -31.95 2.04 16.62
N ASP A 109 -31.94 3.36 16.41
CA ASP A 109 -30.70 4.15 16.39
C ASP A 109 -29.93 4.10 17.73
N GLU A 110 -30.64 3.92 18.85
CA GLU A 110 -30.06 3.71 20.18
C GLU A 110 -29.17 2.46 20.26
N ILE A 111 -29.43 1.45 19.44
CA ILE A 111 -28.63 0.22 19.35
C ILE A 111 -27.62 0.33 18.21
N ARG A 112 -27.98 1.02 17.12
CA ARG A 112 -27.15 1.19 15.93
C ARG A 112 -25.85 1.94 16.18
N TYR A 113 -25.82 2.87 17.12
CA TYR A 113 -24.64 3.69 17.43
C TYR A 113 -24.03 3.38 18.81
N ARG A 114 -24.55 2.38 19.52
CA ARG A 114 -24.07 2.03 20.86
C ARG A 114 -22.86 1.14 20.77
N GLU A 115 -21.76 1.61 21.35
CA GLU A 115 -20.59 0.81 21.62
C GLU A 115 -20.88 -0.17 22.76
N VAL A 116 -20.45 -1.42 22.60
CA VAL A 116 -20.66 -2.49 23.60
C VAL A 116 -19.31 -2.95 24.12
N VAL A 117 -19.12 -2.93 25.44
CA VAL A 117 -17.88 -3.44 26.05
C VAL A 117 -17.87 -4.97 26.02
N PHE A 118 -16.68 -5.58 25.93
CA PHE A 118 -16.56 -7.02 26.08
C PHE A 118 -17.19 -7.49 27.40
N GLY A 119 -17.93 -8.60 27.33
CA GLY A 119 -18.75 -9.12 28.43
C GLY A 119 -20.10 -8.44 28.66
N GLU A 120 -20.40 -7.32 27.99
CA GLU A 120 -21.70 -6.64 28.09
C GLU A 120 -22.69 -7.15 27.02
N GLY A 121 -23.91 -7.48 27.44
CA GLY A 121 -24.96 -7.94 26.51
C GLY A 121 -24.65 -9.28 25.81
N ILE A 122 -25.40 -9.60 24.77
CA ILE A 122 -25.21 -10.83 23.98
C ILE A 122 -23.95 -10.71 23.11
N ALA A 123 -23.76 -9.57 22.45
CA ALA A 123 -22.62 -9.33 21.57
C ALA A 123 -21.29 -9.27 22.35
N GLY A 124 -21.23 -8.56 23.49
CA GLY A 124 -20.01 -8.48 24.30
C GLY A 124 -19.65 -9.81 24.95
N LYS A 125 -20.63 -10.64 25.34
CA LYS A 125 -20.34 -12.00 25.83
C LYS A 125 -19.84 -12.94 24.75
N ALA A 126 -20.27 -12.76 23.50
CA ALA A 126 -19.73 -13.53 22.37
C ALA A 126 -18.29 -13.12 22.01
N ALA A 127 -17.83 -11.95 22.49
CA ALA A 127 -16.47 -11.45 22.27
C ALA A 127 -15.49 -11.78 23.41
N LEU A 128 -15.96 -12.35 24.53
CA LEU A 128 -15.14 -12.93 25.59
C LEU A 128 -14.73 -14.37 25.27
#